data_AF-A0A9N9Q3C7-F1
#
_entry.id   AF-A0A9N9Q3C7-F1
#
_cell.length_a   1.000
_cell.length_b   1.000
_cell.length_c   1.000
_cell.angle_alpha   90.00
_cell.angle_beta   90.00
_cell.angle_gamma   90.00
#
_symmetry.space_group_name_H-M   'P 1'
#
loop_
_entity.id
_entity.type
_entity.pdbx_description
1 polymer ?
#
loop_
_entity_poly.entity_id
_entity_poly.type
_entity_poly.pdbx_seq_one_letter_code
_entity_poly.pdbx_strand_id
1 'polypeptide(L)'
;MRLSQEIINQIADCLEAYPNGFFDDRPDEFESYDVPNKHSHIFEDQKPRKLWPSSLPPYATINLAWKQAIERRTFEQIHLRTNQLDLFDTILCPGRRQFLKRLNVTIILPSYSLEACGKFETKADQHANNQHFTQAIENLFVSSIPILNCVASVNLGCGGRTFDASNLVDISLKLPSLESLSWEISETNDMNDPPAISRARFATCLSSCTFPKLRQANLNFQYQAPANHNAKPANLVGDQEYDPVSTAIFTAFSQSPNLTSLTLKGTFDATLLYSHTSQNLDTSISIWPRLEKLDIKLDLASPSGHWYFIDASGDDPEDIYREQAQPGGPDDQWYSDDSEDLEGNPRHPISRENPDEAFRSVPNSRLNPLLFAFAKGLHSMPSLKSARLSVGPTEIVGGSNRTSSRYW
;
A
#
# COMPACT_ATOMS: atom_id res chain seq x y z
N MET A 1 10.59 11.87 51.00
CA MET A 1 11.90 11.91 50.33
C MET A 1 11.68 12.49 48.93
N ARG A 2 12.18 13.69 48.62
CA ARG A 2 12.15 14.23 47.25
C ARG A 2 13.39 13.69 46.54
N LEU A 3 13.20 12.95 45.45
CA LEU A 3 14.31 12.55 44.57
C LEU A 3 14.97 13.82 44.00
N SER A 4 16.29 13.81 43.88
CA SER A 4 17.00 14.96 43.29
C SER A 4 16.64 15.09 41.81
N GLN A 5 16.64 16.33 41.31
CA GLN A 5 16.32 16.61 39.90
C GLN A 5 17.26 15.87 38.94
N GLU A 6 18.48 15.59 39.39
CA GLU A 6 19.51 14.84 38.66
C GLU A 6 19.14 13.36 38.47
N ILE A 7 18.61 12.72 39.52
CA ILE A 7 18.10 11.34 39.44
C ILE A 7 16.85 11.28 38.56
N ILE A 8 16.00 12.30 38.63
CA ILE A 8 14.80 12.42 37.77
C ILE A 8 15.19 12.50 36.30
N ASN A 9 16.19 13.31 35.96
CA ASN A 9 16.68 13.46 34.59
C ASN A 9 17.35 12.17 34.09
N GLN A 10 18.19 11.53 34.91
CA GLN A 10 18.81 10.24 34.56
C GLN A 10 17.79 9.12 34.30
N ILE A 11 16.68 9.09 35.05
CA ILE A 11 15.63 8.09 34.84
C ILE A 11 14.80 8.42 33.58
N ALA A 12 14.57 9.70 33.28
CA ALA A 12 13.93 10.12 32.04
C ALA A 12 14.79 9.76 30.81
N ASP A 13 16.10 10.01 30.87
CA ASP A 13 17.07 9.62 29.84
C ASP A 13 17.13 8.09 29.68
N CYS A 14 17.06 7.35 30.80
CA CYS A 14 16.97 5.89 30.80
C CYS A 14 15.69 5.39 30.14
N LEU A 15 14.56 6.09 30.31
CA LEU A 15 13.35 5.74 29.56
C LEU A 15 13.64 5.94 28.07
N GLU A 16 14.10 7.12 27.64
CA GLU A 16 14.39 7.49 26.24
C GLU A 16 15.28 6.49 25.47
N ALA A 17 16.22 5.81 26.15
CA ALA A 17 17.22 4.92 25.53
C ALA A 17 16.72 3.55 25.00
N TYR A 18 15.47 3.15 25.23
CA TYR A 18 14.97 1.81 24.83
C TYR A 18 13.97 1.83 23.66
N PRO A 19 14.26 1.14 22.53
CA PRO A 19 13.34 1.04 21.40
C PRO A 19 12.17 0.09 21.72
N ASN A 20 10.98 0.50 21.27
CA ASN A 20 9.70 -0.18 21.48
C ASN A 20 9.73 -1.65 21.05
N GLY A 21 9.38 -2.55 21.98
CA GLY A 21 9.03 -3.94 21.67
C GLY A 21 7.55 -4.05 21.35
N PHE A 22 7.26 -4.84 20.32
CA PHE A 22 5.98 -5.47 19.96
C PHE A 22 4.88 -5.36 21.03
N PHE A 23 3.76 -4.69 20.71
CA PHE A 23 2.50 -4.91 21.39
C PHE A 23 1.93 -6.22 20.83
N ASP A 24 2.03 -7.28 21.63
CA ASP A 24 1.45 -8.59 21.37
C ASP A 24 -0.08 -8.47 21.45
N ASP A 25 -0.77 -8.65 20.31
CA ASP A 25 -2.20 -8.91 20.25
C ASP A 25 -2.46 -10.27 20.91
N ARG A 26 -2.60 -10.29 22.24
CA ARG A 26 -3.22 -11.43 22.91
C ARG A 26 -4.72 -11.15 23.07
N PRO A 27 -5.59 -12.01 22.51
CA PRO A 27 -6.97 -12.05 22.92
C PRO A 27 -7.07 -12.58 24.35
N ASP A 28 -8.17 -12.17 24.99
CA ASP A 28 -8.52 -12.29 26.40
C ASP A 28 -8.13 -13.58 27.15
N GLU A 29 -7.90 -13.37 28.43
CA GLU A 29 -7.64 -14.33 29.51
C GLU A 29 -8.54 -15.57 29.47
N PHE A 30 -7.91 -16.75 29.54
CA PHE A 30 -8.49 -17.92 30.19
C PHE A 30 -7.60 -18.29 31.37
N GLU A 31 -8.11 -18.10 32.58
CA GLU A 31 -7.53 -18.54 33.84
C GLU A 31 -7.52 -20.07 33.99
N SER A 32 -6.62 -20.52 34.89
CA SER A 32 -6.51 -21.84 35.55
C SER A 32 -5.65 -22.90 34.83
N TYR A 33 -4.70 -23.61 35.46
CA TYR A 33 -4.52 -23.99 36.86
C TYR A 33 -3.04 -24.02 37.30
N ASP A 34 -2.84 -23.83 38.60
CA ASP A 34 -1.62 -24.06 39.38
C ASP A 34 -1.02 -25.47 39.22
N VAL A 35 0.32 -25.55 39.19
CA VAL A 35 1.11 -26.59 39.88
C VAL A 35 2.42 -25.98 40.39
N PRO A 36 2.78 -26.13 41.68
CA PRO A 36 4.01 -25.55 42.22
C PRO A 36 5.17 -26.56 42.16
N ASN A 37 6.37 -26.12 41.75
CA ASN A 37 7.58 -26.74 42.31
C ASN A 37 8.85 -25.86 42.35
N LYS A 38 9.29 -25.70 43.59
CA LYS A 38 10.53 -25.29 44.25
C LYS A 38 11.90 -25.22 43.51
N HIS A 39 12.58 -24.10 43.83
CA HIS A 39 14.00 -23.89 44.24
C HIS A 39 15.19 -24.13 43.29
N SER A 40 15.90 -23.04 42.94
CA SER A 40 17.35 -22.75 43.19
C SER A 40 17.73 -21.40 42.52
N HIS A 41 18.15 -20.36 43.27
CA HIS A 41 19.54 -19.87 43.44
C HIS A 41 20.27 -19.68 42.08
N ILE A 42 20.81 -18.53 41.64
CA ILE A 42 21.58 -17.43 42.26
C ILE A 42 21.84 -16.38 41.16
N PHE A 43 21.87 -15.08 41.52
CA PHE A 43 22.45 -13.92 40.82
C PHE A 43 22.62 -14.00 39.29
N GLU A 44 21.63 -13.50 38.55
CA GLU A 44 21.82 -13.04 37.17
C GLU A 44 21.48 -11.55 37.10
N ASP A 45 22.37 -10.78 36.50
CA ASP A 45 22.30 -9.33 36.28
C ASP A 45 20.86 -8.88 35.99
N GLN A 46 20.32 -8.05 36.90
CA GLN A 46 19.06 -7.37 36.66
C GLN A 46 19.24 -6.34 35.55
N LYS A 47 19.16 -6.79 34.29
CA LYS A 47 18.73 -5.93 33.19
C LYS A 47 17.41 -5.29 33.63
N PRO A 48 17.26 -3.96 33.59
CA PRO A 48 16.04 -3.30 34.02
C PRO A 48 14.86 -3.90 33.25
N ARG A 49 13.84 -4.37 33.98
CA ARG A 49 12.61 -4.91 33.38
C ARG A 49 12.07 -3.86 32.42
N LYS A 50 11.87 -4.25 31.15
CA LYS A 50 11.20 -3.40 30.15
C LYS A 50 9.85 -2.98 30.74
N LEU A 51 9.67 -1.69 31.03
CA LEU A 51 8.36 -1.16 31.38
C LEU A 51 7.54 -1.10 30.10
N TRP A 52 6.47 -1.87 30.07
CA TRP A 52 5.53 -1.89 28.96
C TRP A 52 4.82 -0.53 28.92
N PRO A 53 4.53 0.05 27.75
CA PRO A 53 3.93 1.39 27.68
C PRO A 53 2.60 1.51 28.45
N SER A 54 1.87 0.40 28.65
CA SER A 54 0.67 0.30 29.49
C SER A 54 0.90 0.53 30.99
N SER A 55 2.14 0.40 31.49
CA SER A 55 2.49 0.58 32.91
C SER A 55 2.95 2.00 33.27
N LEU A 56 3.14 2.87 32.26
CA LEU A 56 3.66 4.23 32.42
C LEU A 56 2.65 5.29 32.93
N PRO A 57 1.33 5.24 32.60
CA PRO A 57 0.40 6.31 32.94
C PRO A 57 0.35 6.73 34.42
N PRO A 58 0.44 5.82 35.42
CA PRO A 58 0.41 6.21 36.84
C PRO A 58 1.52 7.19 37.24
N TYR A 59 2.69 7.09 36.60
CA TYR A 59 3.86 7.92 36.91
C TYR A 59 3.73 9.36 36.38
N ALA A 60 2.75 9.64 35.51
CA ALA A 60 2.51 10.99 34.98
C ALA A 60 2.03 11.99 36.05
N THR A 61 1.63 11.48 37.22
CA THR A 61 1.15 12.28 38.36
C THR A 61 2.27 12.77 39.29
N ILE A 62 3.51 12.29 39.12
CA ILE A 62 4.63 12.60 40.03
C ILE A 62 5.01 14.09 39.98
N ASN A 63 5.23 14.63 38.78
CA ASN A 63 5.47 16.06 38.54
C ASN A 63 5.30 16.40 37.05
N LEU A 64 5.48 17.68 36.69
CA LEU A 64 5.32 18.16 35.31
C LEU A 64 6.34 17.54 34.32
N ALA A 65 7.58 17.32 34.73
CA ALA A 65 8.61 16.71 33.88
C ALA A 65 8.28 15.24 33.58
N TRP A 66 7.87 14.48 34.60
CA TRP A 66 7.39 13.11 34.46
C TRP A 66 6.14 13.05 33.58
N LYS A 67 5.18 13.96 33.78
CA LYS A 67 4.01 14.08 32.91
C LYS A 67 4.43 14.27 31.46
N GLN A 68 5.29 15.23 31.15
CA GLN A 68 5.73 15.48 29.78
C GLN A 68 6.48 14.28 29.18
N ALA A 69 7.39 13.66 29.91
CA ALA A 69 8.14 12.50 29.43
C ALA A 69 7.23 11.29 29.14
N ILE A 70 6.24 11.05 30.01
CA ILE A 70 5.28 9.96 29.86
C ILE A 70 4.27 10.27 28.76
N GLU A 71 3.69 11.46 28.72
CA GLU A 71 2.77 11.85 27.65
C GLU A 71 3.47 11.78 26.29
N ARG A 72 4.73 12.24 26.18
CA ARG A 72 5.52 12.12 24.95
C ARG A 72 5.64 10.69 24.46
N ARG A 73 5.80 9.72 25.37
CA ARG A 73 5.89 8.29 25.02
C ARG A 73 4.54 7.65 24.76
N THR A 74 3.56 7.89 25.63
CA THR A 74 2.23 7.30 25.53
C THR A 74 1.51 7.77 24.27
N PHE A 75 1.66 9.04 23.90
CA PHE A 75 1.01 9.61 22.72
C PHE A 75 1.89 9.58 21.47
N GLU A 76 3.08 8.97 21.51
CA GLU A 76 3.93 8.78 20.32
C GLU A 76 3.26 7.90 19.25
N GLN A 77 2.55 6.88 19.71
CA GLN A 77 1.84 5.93 18.87
C GLN A 77 0.43 5.69 19.41
N ILE A 78 -0.58 5.91 18.58
CA ILE A 78 -1.99 5.69 18.93
C ILE A 78 -2.58 4.60 18.04
N HIS A 79 -3.31 3.67 18.66
CA HIS A 79 -4.12 2.68 17.96
C HIS A 79 -5.59 3.06 18.13
N LEU A 80 -6.31 3.21 17.02
CA LEU A 80 -7.75 3.49 17.00
C LEU A 80 -8.49 2.36 16.31
N ARG A 81 -9.68 2.04 16.81
CA ARG A 81 -10.67 1.28 16.05
C ARG A 81 -11.70 2.23 15.47
N THR A 82 -12.37 1.84 14.38
CA THR A 82 -13.42 2.68 13.75
C THR A 82 -14.62 2.96 14.66
N ASN A 83 -14.84 2.17 15.72
CA ASN A 83 -15.84 2.43 16.76
C ASN A 83 -15.33 3.30 17.93
N GLN A 84 -14.08 3.78 17.87
CA GLN A 84 -13.42 4.57 18.92
C GLN A 84 -13.03 5.97 18.43
N LEU A 85 -13.54 6.41 17.28
CA LEU A 85 -13.12 7.66 16.64
C LEU A 85 -13.51 8.91 17.43
N ASP A 86 -14.65 8.89 18.11
CA ASP A 86 -15.08 9.98 18.98
C ASP A 86 -14.10 10.22 20.16
N LEU A 87 -13.33 9.20 20.52
CA LEU A 87 -12.32 9.30 21.57
C LEU A 87 -11.05 9.99 21.07
N PHE A 88 -10.84 10.15 19.75
CA PHE A 88 -9.61 10.69 19.20
C PHE A 88 -9.29 12.09 19.73
N ASP A 89 -10.25 13.01 19.67
CA ASP A 89 -10.05 14.38 20.16
C ASP A 89 -9.95 14.44 21.69
N THR A 90 -10.57 13.49 22.38
CA THR A 90 -10.48 13.34 23.84
C THR A 90 -9.09 12.86 24.27
N ILE A 91 -8.52 11.91 23.52
CA ILE A 91 -7.22 11.28 23.80
C ILE A 91 -6.09 12.23 23.36
N LEU A 92 -6.16 12.75 22.14
CA LEU A 92 -5.19 13.66 21.50
C LEU A 92 -5.70 15.10 21.50
N CYS A 93 -5.84 15.67 22.70
CA CYS A 93 -6.06 17.11 22.86
C CYS A 93 -4.88 17.90 22.21
N PRO A 94 -5.06 19.20 21.88
CA PRO A 94 -4.09 19.96 21.09
C PRO A 94 -2.64 19.87 21.59
N GLY A 95 -2.43 19.87 22.91
CA GLY A 95 -1.09 19.76 23.51
C GLY A 95 -0.45 18.37 23.41
N ARG A 96 -1.22 17.30 23.18
CA ARG A 96 -0.71 15.92 23.01
C ARG A 96 -0.47 15.56 21.57
N ARG A 97 -1.17 16.20 20.62
CA ARG A 97 -1.00 15.98 19.18
C ARG A 97 0.46 16.11 18.74
N GLN A 98 1.20 17.07 19.30
CA GLN A 98 2.62 17.27 18.98
C GLN A 98 3.50 16.05 19.25
N PHE A 99 3.06 15.11 20.10
CA PHE A 99 3.80 13.90 20.40
C PHE A 99 3.51 12.77 19.41
N LEU A 100 2.37 12.80 18.71
CA LEU A 100 1.95 11.75 17.79
C LEU A 100 2.89 11.67 16.59
N LYS A 101 3.54 10.51 16.45
CA LYS A 101 4.37 10.16 15.28
C LYS A 101 3.79 9.02 14.47
N ARG A 102 2.99 8.14 15.08
CA ARG A 102 2.42 6.95 14.44
C ARG A 102 0.95 6.78 14.80
N LEU A 103 0.08 6.72 13.80
CA LEU A 103 -1.33 6.43 13.97
C LEU A 103 -1.65 5.10 13.30
N ASN A 104 -2.06 4.12 14.09
CA ASN A 104 -2.52 2.82 13.61
C ASN A 104 -4.04 2.79 13.72
N VAL A 105 -4.71 2.40 12.64
CA VAL A 105 -6.17 2.34 12.60
C VAL A 105 -6.60 0.94 12.22
N THR A 106 -7.45 0.34 13.05
CA THR A 106 -8.10 -0.94 12.79
C THR A 106 -9.53 -0.70 12.35
N ILE A 107 -9.84 -1.09 11.12
CA ILE A 107 -11.20 -1.02 10.59
C ILE A 107 -11.96 -2.27 11.01
N ILE A 108 -13.10 -2.06 11.66
CA ILE A 108 -14.02 -3.15 12.02
C ILE A 108 -14.91 -3.44 10.82
N LEU A 109 -14.74 -4.62 10.25
CA LEU A 109 -15.61 -5.14 9.18
C LEU A 109 -16.90 -5.73 9.76
N PRO A 110 -17.97 -5.86 8.96
CA PRO A 110 -19.18 -6.58 9.33
C PRO A 110 -18.88 -7.99 9.87
N SER A 111 -19.67 -8.43 10.85
CA SER A 111 -19.55 -9.78 11.39
C SER A 111 -20.17 -10.80 10.43
N TYR A 112 -19.46 -11.90 10.21
CA TYR A 112 -20.01 -13.06 9.51
C TYR A 112 -20.96 -13.85 10.40
N SER A 113 -21.88 -14.60 9.79
CA SER A 113 -22.62 -15.63 10.51
C SER A 113 -21.67 -16.76 10.94
N LEU A 114 -22.00 -17.46 12.03
CA LEU A 114 -21.23 -18.63 12.48
C LEU A 114 -21.12 -19.72 11.40
N GLU A 115 -22.11 -19.83 10.52
CA GLU A 115 -22.12 -20.77 9.40
C GLU A 115 -21.20 -20.36 8.24
N ALA A 116 -20.87 -19.07 8.14
CA ALA A 116 -19.92 -18.52 7.18
C ALA A 116 -18.48 -18.50 7.74
N CYS A 117 -18.31 -18.54 9.06
CA CYS A 117 -16.99 -18.65 9.70
C CYS A 117 -16.25 -19.91 9.22
N GLY A 118 -15.04 -19.71 8.67
CA GLY A 118 -14.19 -20.79 8.16
C GLY A 118 -14.43 -21.16 6.69
N LYS A 119 -15.36 -20.51 5.99
CA LYS A 119 -15.50 -20.61 4.53
C LYS A 119 -14.66 -19.53 3.84
N PHE A 120 -14.25 -19.81 2.59
CA PHE A 120 -13.65 -18.78 1.75
C PHE A 120 -14.67 -17.66 1.48
N GLU A 121 -14.20 -16.42 1.57
CA GLU A 121 -15.01 -15.23 1.31
C GLU A 121 -15.51 -15.24 -0.14
N THR A 122 -16.82 -15.08 -0.35
CA THR A 122 -17.38 -14.99 -1.71
C THR A 122 -17.06 -13.62 -2.34
N LYS A 123 -17.22 -13.49 -3.66
CA LYS A 123 -17.07 -12.18 -4.32
C LYS A 123 -18.03 -11.12 -3.76
N ALA A 124 -19.25 -11.52 -3.39
CA ALA A 124 -20.23 -10.64 -2.80
C ALA A 124 -19.80 -10.18 -1.39
N ASP A 125 -19.27 -11.10 -0.56
CA ASP A 125 -18.72 -10.78 0.75
C ASP A 125 -17.52 -9.83 0.63
N GLN A 126 -16.60 -10.08 -0.31
CA GLN A 126 -15.46 -9.22 -0.60
C GLN A 126 -15.92 -7.81 -0.97
N HIS A 127 -16.90 -7.71 -1.88
CA HIS A 127 -17.45 -6.43 -2.30
C HIS A 127 -18.07 -5.66 -1.14
N ALA A 128 -18.93 -6.31 -0.34
CA ALA A 128 -19.56 -5.68 0.82
C ALA A 128 -18.52 -5.21 1.86
N ASN A 129 -17.49 -6.02 2.13
CA ASN A 129 -16.42 -5.66 3.05
C ASN A 129 -15.55 -4.50 2.52
N ASN A 130 -15.25 -4.50 1.23
CA ASN A 130 -14.51 -3.43 0.57
C ASN A 130 -15.29 -2.11 0.59
N GLN A 131 -16.62 -2.15 0.41
CA GLN A 131 -17.50 -0.99 0.59
C GLN A 131 -17.48 -0.48 2.03
N HIS A 132 -17.65 -1.37 3.02
CA HIS A 132 -17.60 -1.00 4.43
C HIS A 132 -16.23 -0.43 4.83
N PHE A 133 -15.15 -0.99 4.31
CA PHE A 133 -13.79 -0.50 4.53
C PHE A 133 -13.61 0.90 3.94
N THR A 134 -14.06 1.12 2.70
CA THR A 134 -13.98 2.42 2.01
C THR A 134 -14.74 3.48 2.79
N GLN A 135 -15.99 3.20 3.18
CA GLN A 135 -16.81 4.11 3.97
C GLN A 135 -16.17 4.43 5.34
N ALA A 136 -15.54 3.43 5.97
CA ALA A 136 -14.86 3.63 7.24
C ALA A 136 -13.64 4.55 7.11
N ILE A 137 -12.86 4.41 6.03
CA ILE A 137 -11.75 5.31 5.71
C ILE A 137 -12.24 6.73 5.42
N GLU A 138 -13.29 6.88 4.62
CA GLU A 138 -13.89 8.17 4.30
C GLU A 138 -14.37 8.88 5.57
N ASN A 139 -15.17 8.20 6.39
CA ASN A 139 -15.65 8.78 7.63
C ASN A 139 -14.49 9.18 8.54
N LEU A 140 -13.50 8.30 8.68
CA LEU A 140 -12.34 8.53 9.53
C LEU A 140 -11.53 9.74 9.07
N PHE A 141 -11.08 9.73 7.83
CA PHE A 141 -10.06 10.66 7.37
C PHE A 141 -10.59 11.80 6.54
N VAL A 142 -11.74 11.68 5.89
CA VAL A 142 -12.36 12.81 5.17
C VAL A 142 -13.22 13.60 6.15
N SER A 143 -14.04 12.93 6.95
CA SER A 143 -15.03 13.61 7.82
C SER A 143 -14.55 13.88 9.25
N SER A 144 -13.82 12.98 9.90
CA SER A 144 -13.55 13.06 11.34
C SER A 144 -12.16 13.57 11.74
N ILE A 145 -11.09 13.14 11.08
CA ILE A 145 -9.72 13.52 11.48
C ILE A 145 -9.39 14.95 11.03
N PRO A 146 -8.90 15.83 11.93
CA PRO A 146 -8.44 17.18 11.60
C PRO A 146 -7.06 17.17 10.93
N ILE A 147 -6.61 18.33 10.44
CA ILE A 147 -5.23 18.50 9.92
C ILE A 147 -4.21 18.18 11.02
N LEU A 148 -3.29 17.25 10.76
CA LEU A 148 -2.25 16.80 11.70
C LEU A 148 -0.86 17.29 11.28
N ASN A 149 -0.46 18.45 11.80
CA ASN A 149 0.85 19.07 11.49
C ASN A 149 2.07 18.33 12.07
N CYS A 150 1.86 17.38 12.97
CA CYS A 150 2.91 16.64 13.68
C CYS A 150 3.30 15.32 13.00
N VAL A 151 2.46 14.82 12.08
CA VAL A 151 2.69 13.53 11.43
C VAL A 151 3.65 13.71 10.26
N ALA A 152 4.85 13.17 10.41
CA ALA A 152 5.91 13.21 9.39
C ALA A 152 5.97 11.93 8.54
N SER A 153 5.33 10.84 8.96
CA SER A 153 5.31 9.59 8.21
C SER A 153 3.93 8.95 8.27
N VAL A 154 3.46 8.45 7.13
CA VAL A 154 2.22 7.69 7.04
C VAL A 154 2.44 6.45 6.19
N ASN A 155 1.88 5.33 6.64
CA ASN A 155 1.77 4.11 5.86
C ASN A 155 0.29 3.76 5.77
N LEU A 156 -0.24 3.76 4.56
CA LEU A 156 -1.64 3.50 4.27
C LEU A 156 -1.71 2.30 3.35
N GLY A 157 -2.26 1.20 3.89
CA GLY A 157 -2.43 -0.05 3.19
C GLY A 157 -3.58 -0.81 3.84
N CYS A 158 -4.16 -1.73 3.09
CA CYS A 158 -5.39 -2.42 3.47
C CYS A 158 -5.25 -3.96 3.45
N GLY A 159 -4.02 -4.47 3.39
CA GLY A 159 -3.73 -5.91 3.54
C GLY A 159 -4.37 -6.77 2.47
N GLY A 160 -4.42 -6.29 1.21
CA GLY A 160 -5.02 -6.99 0.08
C GLY A 160 -6.53 -6.75 -0.11
N ARG A 161 -7.17 -5.92 0.73
CA ARG A 161 -8.53 -5.41 0.48
C ARG A 161 -8.50 -4.38 -0.63
N THR A 162 -9.66 -4.06 -1.19
CA THR A 162 -9.71 -3.07 -2.26
C THR A 162 -10.60 -1.93 -1.80
N PHE A 163 -10.16 -0.71 -2.07
CA PHE A 163 -10.86 0.50 -1.66
C PHE A 163 -10.50 1.62 -2.62
N ASP A 164 -11.30 2.67 -2.64
CA ASP A 164 -11.03 3.80 -3.51
C ASP A 164 -9.70 4.47 -3.10
N ALA A 165 -8.69 4.31 -3.95
CA ALA A 165 -7.33 4.82 -3.74
C ALA A 165 -7.28 6.35 -3.67
N SER A 166 -8.30 7.07 -4.17
CA SER A 166 -8.36 8.53 -4.03
C SER A 166 -8.39 8.96 -2.56
N ASN A 167 -8.96 8.14 -1.67
CA ASN A 167 -8.93 8.38 -0.23
C ASN A 167 -7.49 8.49 0.33
N LEU A 168 -6.52 7.78 -0.25
CA LEU A 168 -5.12 7.88 0.17
C LEU A 168 -4.54 9.27 -0.06
N VAL A 169 -4.96 9.92 -1.14
CA VAL A 169 -4.57 11.29 -1.48
C VAL A 169 -5.16 12.25 -0.44
N ASP A 170 -6.47 12.15 -0.19
CA ASP A 170 -7.17 13.01 0.77
C ASP A 170 -6.62 12.89 2.19
N ILE A 171 -6.33 11.65 2.63
CA ILE A 171 -5.65 11.39 3.91
C ILE A 171 -4.32 12.13 3.97
N SER A 172 -3.51 11.98 2.91
CA SER A 172 -2.15 12.51 2.88
C SER A 172 -2.15 14.04 2.86
N LEU A 173 -3.16 14.67 2.26
CA LEU A 173 -3.34 16.14 2.28
C LEU A 173 -3.64 16.67 3.69
N LYS A 174 -4.24 15.88 4.58
CA LYS A 174 -4.44 16.26 5.99
C LYS A 174 -3.15 16.20 6.82
N LEU A 175 -2.03 15.79 6.23
CA LEU A 175 -0.73 15.66 6.89
C LEU A 175 0.30 16.64 6.26
N PRO A 176 0.19 17.95 6.47
CA PRO A 176 1.00 18.96 5.76
C PRO A 176 2.50 18.91 6.12
N SER A 177 2.88 18.19 7.18
CA SER A 177 4.28 17.96 7.54
C SER A 177 4.84 16.62 7.06
N LEU A 178 4.14 15.94 6.15
CA LEU A 178 4.53 14.61 5.69
C LEU A 178 5.89 14.62 4.98
N GLU A 179 6.84 13.89 5.54
CA GLU A 179 8.19 13.67 5.01
C GLU A 179 8.35 12.27 4.39
N SER A 180 7.57 11.29 4.83
CA SER A 180 7.60 9.93 4.30
C SER A 180 6.18 9.40 4.04
N LEU A 181 5.94 8.96 2.80
CA LEU A 181 4.68 8.43 2.34
C LEU A 181 4.84 6.98 1.90
N SER A 182 3.96 6.10 2.35
CA SER A 182 3.86 4.71 1.87
C SER A 182 2.39 4.39 1.57
N TRP A 183 2.10 4.03 0.33
CA TRP A 183 0.78 3.62 -0.15
C TRP A 183 0.83 2.18 -0.66
N GLU A 184 -0.13 1.38 -0.24
CA GLU A 184 -0.40 0.04 -0.76
C GLU A 184 -1.84 0.00 -1.27
N ILE A 185 -1.97 -0.13 -2.59
CA ILE A 185 -3.21 -0.08 -3.34
C ILE A 185 -3.36 -1.43 -4.01
N SER A 186 -4.47 -2.12 -3.77
CA SER A 186 -4.79 -3.35 -4.49
C SER A 186 -5.77 -3.03 -5.63
N GLU A 187 -5.34 -3.28 -6.86
CA GLU A 187 -6.14 -3.08 -8.06
C GLU A 187 -6.91 -4.37 -8.38
N THR A 188 -8.23 -4.25 -8.58
CA THR A 188 -9.08 -5.39 -8.92
C THR A 188 -9.48 -5.36 -10.39
N ASN A 189 -9.89 -6.53 -10.87
CA ASN A 189 -10.73 -6.67 -12.05
C ASN A 189 -12.21 -6.71 -11.65
N ASP A 190 -12.64 -5.92 -10.64
CA ASP A 190 -14.05 -5.86 -10.25
C ASP A 190 -14.84 -5.17 -11.37
N MET A 191 -15.88 -5.83 -11.87
CA MET A 191 -16.74 -5.28 -12.92
C MET A 191 -17.52 -4.05 -12.43
N ASN A 192 -17.75 -3.92 -11.13
CA ASN A 192 -18.48 -2.80 -10.54
C ASN A 192 -17.60 -1.55 -10.35
N ASP A 193 -16.29 -1.72 -10.25
CA ASP A 193 -15.32 -0.61 -10.22
C ASP A 193 -14.16 -0.94 -11.17
N PRO A 194 -14.38 -0.79 -12.49
CA PRO A 194 -13.39 -1.14 -13.50
C PRO A 194 -12.05 -0.44 -13.22
N PRO A 195 -10.90 -1.14 -13.35
CA PRO A 195 -9.60 -0.56 -13.03
C PRO A 195 -9.29 0.73 -13.79
N ALA A 196 -9.78 0.89 -15.02
CA ALA A 196 -9.66 2.14 -15.77
C ALA A 196 -10.35 3.34 -15.08
N ILE A 197 -11.52 3.13 -14.48
CA ILE A 197 -12.28 4.17 -13.79
C ILE A 197 -11.60 4.53 -12.47
N SER A 198 -11.19 3.53 -11.68
CA SER A 198 -10.53 3.76 -10.39
C SER A 198 -9.15 4.42 -10.57
N ARG A 199 -8.37 4.00 -11.56
CA ARG A 199 -7.10 4.65 -11.96
C ARG A 199 -7.30 6.09 -12.39
N ALA A 200 -8.32 6.38 -13.20
CA ALA A 200 -8.62 7.75 -13.64
C ALA A 200 -9.03 8.66 -12.46
N ARG A 201 -9.84 8.14 -11.53
CA ARG A 201 -10.24 8.87 -10.32
C ARG A 201 -9.03 9.19 -9.43
N PHE A 202 -8.20 8.19 -9.14
CA PHE A 202 -6.96 8.38 -8.38
C PHE A 202 -6.04 9.41 -9.06
N ALA A 203 -5.83 9.28 -10.37
CA ALA A 203 -4.99 10.17 -11.14
C ALA A 203 -5.48 11.63 -11.08
N THR A 204 -6.79 11.84 -11.16
CA THR A 204 -7.42 13.17 -11.06
C THR A 204 -7.16 13.80 -9.69
N CYS A 205 -7.35 13.04 -8.61
CA CYS A 205 -7.07 13.52 -7.26
C CYS A 205 -5.59 13.84 -7.08
N LEU A 206 -4.69 12.93 -7.47
CA LEU A 206 -3.25 13.09 -7.28
C LEU A 206 -2.66 14.27 -8.09
N SER A 207 -3.11 14.46 -9.33
CA SER A 207 -2.56 15.49 -10.24
C SER A 207 -2.75 16.92 -9.72
N SER A 208 -3.73 17.14 -8.83
CA SER A 208 -4.03 18.45 -8.25
C SER A 208 -3.29 18.71 -6.92
N CYS A 209 -2.46 17.77 -6.47
CA CYS A 209 -1.87 17.77 -5.14
C CYS A 209 -0.38 18.13 -5.14
N THR A 210 0.10 18.64 -4.01
CA THR A 210 1.53 18.88 -3.77
C THR A 210 1.94 18.42 -2.37
N PHE A 211 3.14 17.87 -2.24
CA PHE A 211 3.68 17.38 -0.97
C PHE A 211 5.01 18.10 -0.64
N PRO A 212 4.95 19.34 -0.11
CA PRO A 212 6.11 20.23 -0.09
C PRO A 212 7.27 19.76 0.79
N LYS A 213 7.00 18.99 1.86
CA LYS A 213 8.03 18.46 2.78
C LYS A 213 8.43 17.02 2.49
N LEU A 214 7.84 16.39 1.47
CA LEU A 214 8.04 14.97 1.22
C LEU A 214 9.47 14.69 0.79
N ARG A 215 10.10 13.73 1.47
CA ARG A 215 11.46 13.24 1.23
C ARG A 215 11.46 11.84 0.66
N GLN A 216 10.51 11.01 1.10
CA GLN A 216 10.41 9.62 0.69
C GLN A 216 8.97 9.30 0.27
N ALA A 217 8.83 8.63 -0.87
CA ALA A 217 7.57 8.09 -1.34
C ALA A 217 7.74 6.63 -1.75
N ASN A 218 6.86 5.75 -1.28
CA ASN A 218 6.78 4.35 -1.67
C ASN A 218 5.35 4.06 -2.10
N LEU A 219 5.12 3.87 -3.40
CA LEU A 219 3.79 3.60 -3.94
C LEU A 219 3.77 2.19 -4.51
N ASN A 220 2.91 1.35 -3.94
CA ASN A 220 2.77 -0.05 -4.31
C ASN A 220 1.35 -0.30 -4.84
N PHE A 221 1.23 -0.41 -6.17
CA PHE A 221 0.02 -0.76 -6.89
C PHE A 221 0.05 -2.26 -7.19
N GLN A 222 -0.61 -3.03 -6.35
CA GLN A 222 -0.72 -4.48 -6.49
C GLN A 222 -1.77 -4.80 -7.52
N TYR A 223 -1.32 -5.10 -8.74
CA TYR A 223 -2.12 -5.77 -9.75
C TYR A 223 -1.49 -7.14 -10.01
N GLN A 224 -2.25 -8.21 -9.84
CA GLN A 224 -1.76 -9.55 -10.14
C GLN A 224 -2.08 -9.89 -11.59
N ALA A 225 -1.07 -9.83 -12.45
CA ALA A 225 -1.18 -10.36 -13.79
C ALA A 225 -1.58 -11.86 -13.75
N PRO A 226 -2.30 -12.37 -14.77
CA PRO A 226 -2.72 -13.77 -14.79
C PRO A 226 -1.54 -14.73 -14.60
N ALA A 227 -1.68 -15.70 -13.69
CA ALA A 227 -0.64 -16.69 -13.43
C ALA A 227 -0.41 -17.59 -14.66
N ASN A 228 -1.47 -17.89 -15.41
CA ASN A 228 -1.36 -18.54 -16.70
C ASN A 228 -1.00 -17.49 -17.78
N HIS A 229 0.21 -17.57 -18.31
CA HIS A 229 0.72 -16.60 -19.29
C HIS A 229 0.03 -16.69 -20.67
N ASN A 230 -0.83 -17.69 -20.90
CA ASN A 230 -1.73 -17.73 -22.06
C ASN A 230 -2.93 -16.78 -21.91
N ALA A 231 -3.33 -16.44 -20.68
CA ALA A 231 -4.38 -15.47 -20.46
C ALA A 231 -3.91 -14.05 -20.80
N LYS A 232 -4.83 -13.25 -21.36
CA LYS A 232 -4.57 -11.84 -21.64
C LYS A 232 -4.66 -11.03 -20.33
N PRO A 233 -3.66 -10.19 -19.98
CA PRO A 233 -3.78 -9.28 -18.85
C PRO A 233 -4.93 -8.29 -19.06
N ALA A 234 -5.55 -7.86 -17.96
CA ALA A 234 -6.59 -6.83 -18.01
C ALA A 234 -6.03 -5.52 -18.59
N ASN A 235 -6.86 -4.84 -19.39
CA ASN A 235 -6.57 -3.48 -19.80
C ASN A 235 -6.98 -2.53 -18.66
N LEU A 236 -5.98 -1.99 -17.96
CA LEU A 236 -6.14 -1.10 -16.82
C LEU A 236 -6.36 0.36 -17.23
N VAL A 237 -6.13 0.73 -18.51
CA VAL A 237 -6.22 2.12 -18.98
C VAL A 237 -7.45 2.39 -19.86
N GLY A 238 -8.18 1.34 -20.26
CA GLY A 238 -9.33 1.47 -21.17
C GLY A 238 -8.89 1.97 -22.54
N ASP A 239 -9.55 3.01 -23.05
CA ASP A 239 -9.25 3.62 -24.36
C ASP A 239 -8.18 4.73 -24.28
N GLN A 240 -7.57 4.95 -23.11
CA GLN A 240 -6.53 5.96 -22.93
C GLN A 240 -5.22 5.52 -23.60
N GLU A 241 -4.56 6.46 -24.29
CA GLU A 241 -3.25 6.21 -24.93
C GLU A 241 -2.13 5.99 -23.91
N TYR A 242 -2.22 6.66 -22.76
CA TYR A 242 -1.24 6.62 -21.68
C TYR A 242 -1.90 6.24 -20.36
N ASP A 243 -1.12 5.66 -19.45
CA ASP A 243 -1.58 5.36 -18.10
C ASP A 243 -1.78 6.65 -17.28
N PRO A 244 -3.03 6.95 -16.86
CA PRO A 244 -3.32 8.16 -16.11
C PRO A 244 -2.60 8.19 -14.76
N VAL A 245 -2.39 7.04 -14.12
CA VAL A 245 -1.68 6.95 -12.82
C VAL A 245 -0.20 7.30 -13.00
N SER A 246 0.47 6.73 -14.01
CA SER A 246 1.86 7.04 -14.34
C SER A 246 2.07 8.54 -14.57
N THR A 247 1.18 9.16 -15.35
CA THR A 247 1.22 10.62 -15.61
C THR A 247 0.95 11.45 -14.36
N ALA A 248 -0.01 11.04 -13.52
CA ALA A 248 -0.33 11.74 -12.28
C ALA A 248 0.83 11.68 -11.27
N ILE A 249 1.49 10.53 -11.13
CA ILE A 249 2.68 10.37 -10.29
C ILE A 249 3.80 11.29 -10.79
N PHE A 250 4.09 11.31 -12.09
CA PHE A 250 5.07 12.23 -12.65
C PHE A 250 4.70 13.68 -12.33
N THR A 251 3.46 14.09 -12.55
CA THR A 251 2.99 15.47 -12.34
C THR A 251 3.11 15.89 -10.87
N ALA A 252 2.66 15.04 -9.94
CA ALA A 252 2.64 15.36 -8.52
C ALA A 252 4.04 15.39 -7.88
N PHE A 253 4.95 14.50 -8.32
CA PHE A 253 6.23 14.31 -7.63
C PHE A 253 7.44 14.88 -8.36
N SER A 254 7.41 15.05 -9.68
CA SER A 254 8.60 15.44 -10.47
C SER A 254 9.21 16.78 -10.07
N GLN A 255 8.40 17.72 -9.59
CA GLN A 255 8.85 19.04 -9.14
C GLN A 255 8.97 19.17 -7.62
N SER A 256 8.90 18.05 -6.89
CA SER A 256 9.00 18.06 -5.43
C SER A 256 10.41 18.50 -4.98
N PRO A 257 10.55 19.60 -4.23
CA PRO A 257 11.86 20.20 -3.93
C PRO A 257 12.67 19.40 -2.89
N ASN A 258 12.06 18.45 -2.20
CA ASN A 258 12.65 17.71 -1.09
C ASN A 258 12.70 16.20 -1.29
N LEU A 259 12.10 15.67 -2.37
CA LEU A 259 12.00 14.24 -2.59
C LEU A 259 13.38 13.66 -2.93
N THR A 260 13.90 12.80 -2.06
CA THR A 260 15.22 12.15 -2.19
C THR A 260 15.12 10.66 -2.50
N SER A 261 14.01 10.01 -2.17
CA SER A 261 13.80 8.59 -2.42
C SER A 261 12.40 8.30 -2.96
N LEU A 262 12.34 7.65 -4.12
CA LEU A 262 11.10 7.23 -4.75
C LEU A 262 11.15 5.73 -5.05
N THR A 263 10.19 4.99 -4.51
CA THR A 263 9.98 3.58 -4.80
C THR A 263 8.60 3.42 -5.41
N LEU A 264 8.53 2.77 -6.55
CA LEU A 264 7.31 2.52 -7.30
C LEU A 264 7.25 1.04 -7.60
N LYS A 265 6.13 0.40 -7.25
CA LYS A 265 5.87 -1.00 -7.54
C LYS A 265 4.49 -1.14 -8.16
N GLY A 266 4.37 -1.94 -9.21
CA GLY A 266 3.10 -2.22 -9.87
C GLY A 266 3.14 -2.03 -11.37
N THR A 267 1.97 -1.95 -11.97
CA THR A 267 1.82 -1.85 -13.42
C THR A 267 1.79 -0.38 -13.86
N PHE A 268 2.84 0.11 -14.55
CA PHE A 268 2.98 1.51 -15.00
C PHE A 268 3.51 1.57 -16.44
N ASP A 269 3.37 2.73 -17.10
CA ASP A 269 3.93 2.97 -18.43
C ASP A 269 5.11 3.96 -18.41
N ALA A 270 5.58 4.31 -19.60
CA ALA A 270 6.74 5.17 -19.79
C ALA A 270 6.51 6.63 -19.31
N THR A 271 5.27 7.09 -19.21
CA THR A 271 4.92 8.47 -18.78
C THR A 271 5.20 8.74 -17.30
N LEU A 272 5.58 7.71 -16.56
CA LEU A 272 6.07 7.82 -15.20
C LEU A 272 7.34 8.70 -15.07
N LEU A 273 8.10 8.81 -16.16
CA LEU A 273 9.44 9.40 -16.18
C LEU A 273 9.54 10.66 -17.05
N TYR A 274 8.51 10.97 -17.82
CA TYR A 274 8.41 12.17 -18.64
C TYR A 274 6.94 12.62 -18.78
N SER A 275 6.74 13.91 -18.97
CA SER A 275 5.41 14.42 -19.31
C SER A 275 5.14 14.27 -20.81
N HIS A 276 4.06 13.59 -21.16
CA HIS A 276 3.54 13.55 -22.53
C HIS A 276 2.66 14.78 -22.84
N THR A 277 2.10 15.43 -21.81
CA THR A 277 1.22 16.62 -21.94
C THR A 277 2.00 17.93 -22.05
N SER A 278 3.27 17.95 -21.65
CA SER A 278 4.09 19.15 -21.62
C SER A 278 5.00 19.23 -22.85
N GLN A 279 4.44 19.60 -24.00
CA GLN A 279 5.22 20.04 -25.17
C GLN A 279 6.05 21.33 -24.91
N ASN A 280 5.94 21.94 -23.73
CA ASN A 280 6.57 23.20 -23.33
C ASN A 280 7.06 23.21 -21.87
N LEU A 281 7.72 22.15 -21.39
CA LEU A 281 8.58 22.34 -20.22
C LEU A 281 9.82 23.10 -20.69
N ASP A 282 9.98 24.33 -20.18
CA ASP A 282 11.21 25.08 -20.37
C ASP A 282 12.38 24.17 -19.95
N THR A 283 13.28 23.89 -20.89
CA THR A 283 14.43 22.99 -20.73
C THR A 283 15.38 23.39 -19.59
N SER A 284 15.11 24.52 -18.94
CA SER A 284 15.80 25.04 -17.76
C SER A 284 15.37 24.41 -16.44
N ILE A 285 14.18 23.77 -16.36
CA ILE A 285 13.67 23.19 -15.11
C ILE A 285 14.22 21.78 -14.92
N SER A 286 15.02 21.59 -13.86
CA SER A 286 15.47 20.26 -13.45
C SER A 286 14.29 19.42 -12.95
N ILE A 287 13.99 18.34 -13.67
CA ILE A 287 12.98 17.35 -13.28
C ILE A 287 13.61 16.47 -12.19
N TRP A 288 12.90 16.21 -11.08
CA TRP A 288 13.42 15.45 -9.93
C TRP A 288 14.69 16.06 -9.32
N PRO A 289 14.67 17.34 -8.90
CA PRO A 289 15.88 18.13 -8.63
C PRO A 289 16.77 17.55 -7.51
N ARG A 290 16.20 16.83 -6.55
CA ARG A 290 16.91 16.26 -5.38
C ARG A 290 16.81 14.75 -5.26
N LEU A 291 16.28 14.05 -6.26
CA LEU A 291 16.09 12.61 -6.17
C LEU A 291 17.44 11.89 -6.16
N GLU A 292 17.72 11.16 -5.08
CA GLU A 292 18.98 10.42 -4.89
C GLU A 292 18.81 8.92 -5.16
N LYS A 293 17.63 8.38 -4.88
CA LYS A 293 17.30 6.96 -5.00
C LYS A 293 16.01 6.79 -5.77
N LEU A 294 16.07 6.01 -6.85
CA LEU A 294 14.91 5.59 -7.64
C LEU A 294 14.88 4.06 -7.72
N ASP A 295 13.78 3.45 -7.31
CA ASP A 295 13.53 2.01 -7.46
C ASP A 295 12.17 1.78 -8.10
N ILE A 296 12.14 1.29 -9.34
CA ILE A 296 10.92 1.00 -10.08
C ILE A 296 10.85 -0.51 -10.29
N LYS A 297 9.78 -1.13 -9.78
CA LYS A 297 9.49 -2.55 -9.95
C LYS A 297 8.17 -2.73 -10.70
N LEU A 298 8.25 -3.14 -11.95
CA LEU A 298 7.08 -3.33 -12.78
C LEU A 298 6.65 -4.79 -12.82
N ASP A 299 5.35 -5.01 -12.98
CA ASP A 299 4.82 -6.32 -13.31
C ASP A 299 5.21 -6.75 -14.73
N LEU A 300 5.05 -8.04 -15.03
CA LEU A 300 5.32 -8.63 -16.34
C LEU A 300 4.38 -8.10 -17.45
N ALA A 301 3.27 -7.46 -17.08
CA ALA A 301 2.27 -6.91 -17.98
C ALA A 301 2.28 -5.38 -17.97
N SER A 302 1.90 -4.78 -19.10
CA SER A 302 1.69 -3.34 -19.26
C SER A 302 0.31 -2.91 -18.76
N PRO A 303 0.11 -1.62 -18.43
CA PRO A 303 -1.20 -1.09 -18.08
C PRO A 303 -2.26 -1.27 -19.19
N SER A 304 -1.83 -1.33 -20.45
CA SER A 304 -2.70 -1.54 -21.60
C SER A 304 -3.10 -3.00 -21.84
N GLY A 305 -2.70 -3.92 -20.96
CA GLY A 305 -3.07 -5.32 -21.04
C GLY A 305 -2.24 -6.16 -22.00
N HIS A 306 -0.95 -5.80 -22.20
CA HIS A 306 -0.01 -6.55 -23.04
C HIS A 306 1.14 -7.10 -22.20
N TRP A 307 1.77 -8.20 -22.64
CA TRP A 307 2.95 -8.74 -21.97
C TRP A 307 4.25 -8.06 -22.44
N TYR A 308 5.18 -7.77 -21.51
CA TYR A 308 6.53 -7.30 -21.86
C TYR A 308 7.47 -8.43 -22.28
N PHE A 309 7.09 -9.68 -22.00
CA PHE A 309 7.89 -10.87 -22.26
C PHE A 309 7.10 -11.85 -23.14
N ILE A 310 7.83 -12.56 -23.99
CA ILE A 310 7.35 -13.62 -24.88
C ILE A 310 8.02 -14.94 -24.50
N ASP A 311 7.57 -16.03 -25.13
CA ASP A 311 8.20 -17.33 -24.98
C ASP A 311 9.63 -17.32 -25.55
N ALA A 312 10.49 -18.19 -25.01
CA ALA A 312 11.86 -18.38 -25.48
C ALA A 312 11.95 -18.92 -26.92
N SER A 313 10.87 -19.51 -27.42
CA SER A 313 10.69 -19.86 -28.84
C SER A 313 10.65 -18.65 -29.77
N GLY A 314 10.39 -17.46 -29.22
CA GLY A 314 10.19 -16.23 -30.01
C GLY A 314 8.74 -16.01 -30.44
N ASP A 315 7.83 -16.94 -30.11
CA ASP A 315 6.41 -16.81 -30.40
C ASP A 315 5.75 -15.87 -29.38
N ASP A 316 5.01 -14.86 -29.86
CA ASP A 316 4.07 -14.12 -29.03
C ASP A 316 2.67 -14.72 -29.21
N PRO A 317 2.10 -15.38 -28.18
CA PRO A 317 0.74 -15.88 -28.26
C PRO A 317 -0.29 -14.81 -28.62
N GLU A 318 -0.02 -13.51 -28.38
CA GLU A 318 -0.88 -12.43 -28.86
C GLU A 318 -0.99 -12.37 -30.40
N ASP A 319 0.07 -12.73 -31.12
CA ASP A 319 0.05 -12.79 -32.58
C ASP A 319 -0.76 -14.01 -33.08
N ILE A 320 -0.79 -15.10 -32.31
CA ILE A 320 -1.60 -16.29 -32.59
C ILE A 320 -3.11 -15.98 -32.49
N TYR A 321 -3.52 -15.15 -31.51
CA TYR A 321 -4.91 -14.69 -31.41
C TYR A 321 -5.33 -13.77 -32.58
N ARG A 322 -4.39 -12.99 -33.13
CA ARG A 322 -4.64 -12.15 -34.31
C ARG A 322 -4.82 -12.96 -35.60
N GLU A 323 -4.08 -14.04 -35.79
CA GLU A 323 -4.21 -14.90 -36.98
C GLU A 323 -5.53 -15.69 -37.00
N GLN A 324 -6.07 -16.05 -35.83
CA GLN A 324 -7.38 -16.71 -35.73
C GLN A 324 -8.57 -15.75 -35.89
N ALA A 325 -8.34 -14.44 -35.76
CA ALA A 325 -9.34 -13.39 -35.99
C ALA A 325 -9.34 -12.93 -37.47
N GLN A 326 -9.64 -13.83 -38.40
CA GLN A 326 -10.02 -13.48 -39.78
C GLN A 326 -11.54 -13.22 -39.86
N PRO A 327 -12.01 -12.33 -40.75
CA PRO A 327 -13.32 -11.68 -40.65
C PRO A 327 -14.46 -12.61 -41.08
N GLY A 328 -15.12 -13.22 -40.09
CA GLY A 328 -16.33 -14.00 -40.30
C GLY A 328 -17.60 -13.18 -40.05
N GLY A 329 -18.10 -12.51 -41.10
CA GLY A 329 -19.53 -12.22 -41.33
C GLY A 329 -20.21 -11.11 -40.50
N PRO A 330 -21.18 -10.38 -41.07
CA PRO A 330 -22.03 -9.47 -40.32
C PRO A 330 -23.12 -10.30 -39.61
N ASP A 331 -23.25 -10.18 -38.30
CA ASP A 331 -24.48 -9.66 -37.70
C ASP A 331 -24.38 -9.63 -36.18
N ASP A 332 -24.79 -8.48 -35.65
CA ASP A 332 -25.15 -8.24 -34.28
C ASP A 332 -26.20 -9.26 -33.80
N GLN A 333 -25.98 -9.86 -32.63
CA GLN A 333 -27.07 -10.32 -31.78
C GLN A 333 -26.63 -10.35 -30.31
N TRP A 334 -26.99 -9.27 -29.63
CA TRP A 334 -27.18 -9.21 -28.19
C TRP A 334 -28.07 -10.38 -27.75
N TYR A 335 -27.52 -11.33 -26.99
CA TYR A 335 -28.36 -12.24 -26.21
C TYR A 335 -28.67 -11.57 -24.87
N SER A 336 -29.89 -11.01 -24.80
CA SER A 336 -30.62 -10.90 -23.53
C SER A 336 -30.97 -12.32 -23.07
N ASP A 337 -30.67 -12.67 -21.82
CA ASP A 337 -31.21 -13.90 -21.24
C ASP A 337 -31.62 -13.65 -19.78
N ASP A 338 -32.88 -13.25 -19.63
CA ASP A 338 -33.64 -13.36 -18.39
C ASP A 338 -34.35 -14.73 -18.39
N SER A 339 -33.93 -15.58 -17.44
CA SER A 339 -34.66 -16.69 -16.79
C SER A 339 -35.27 -17.82 -17.64
N GLU A 340 -34.89 -19.07 -17.36
CA GLU A 340 -35.64 -19.98 -16.47
C GLU A 340 -34.97 -21.37 -16.37
N ASP A 341 -35.15 -21.99 -15.19
CA ASP A 341 -34.61 -23.27 -14.77
C ASP A 341 -34.87 -24.43 -15.74
N LEU A 342 -33.80 -25.10 -16.19
CA LEU A 342 -33.85 -26.52 -16.58
C LEU A 342 -32.61 -27.26 -16.07
N GLU A 343 -32.88 -28.28 -15.27
CA GLU A 343 -31.93 -29.28 -14.77
C GLU A 343 -31.06 -29.86 -15.90
N GLY A 344 -29.74 -29.86 -15.69
CA GLY A 344 -28.81 -30.68 -16.46
C GLY A 344 -27.95 -29.95 -17.50
N ASN A 345 -27.23 -28.89 -17.11
CA ASN A 345 -26.16 -28.33 -17.96
C ASN A 345 -24.80 -28.98 -17.59
N PRO A 346 -24.07 -29.63 -18.51
CA PRO A 346 -22.68 -29.98 -18.27
C PRO A 346 -21.91 -28.67 -18.09
N ARG A 347 -21.43 -28.46 -16.86
CA ARG A 347 -20.49 -27.41 -16.44
C ARG A 347 -19.73 -26.83 -17.64
N HIS A 348 -20.05 -25.61 -18.06
CA HIS A 348 -19.09 -24.77 -18.76
C HIS A 348 -17.80 -24.83 -17.93
N PRO A 349 -16.64 -25.18 -18.54
CA PRO A 349 -15.40 -25.15 -17.81
C PRO A 349 -15.12 -23.69 -17.52
N ILE A 350 -15.46 -23.24 -16.31
CA ILE A 350 -14.66 -22.23 -15.63
C ILE A 350 -13.26 -22.83 -15.67
N SER A 351 -12.46 -22.38 -16.63
CA SER A 351 -11.08 -22.81 -16.78
C SER A 351 -10.46 -22.62 -15.41
N ARG A 352 -10.20 -23.73 -14.71
CA ARG A 352 -9.21 -23.73 -13.63
C ARG A 352 -7.95 -23.28 -14.35
N GLU A 353 -7.64 -21.99 -14.28
CA GLU A 353 -6.36 -21.46 -14.70
C GLU A 353 -5.32 -22.39 -14.10
N ASN A 354 -4.65 -23.17 -14.93
CA ASN A 354 -3.57 -24.00 -14.46
C ASN A 354 -2.46 -23.00 -14.10
N PRO A 355 -2.14 -22.79 -12.81
CA PRO A 355 -1.22 -21.74 -12.39
C PRO A 355 0.25 -22.06 -12.77
N ASP A 356 0.47 -23.18 -13.44
CA ASP A 356 1.78 -23.78 -13.73
C ASP A 356 2.36 -23.39 -15.11
N GLU A 357 1.71 -22.51 -15.88
CA GLU A 357 2.14 -22.14 -17.25
C GLU A 357 2.78 -20.74 -17.32
N ALA A 358 3.79 -20.51 -16.48
CA ALA A 358 4.63 -19.31 -16.54
C ALA A 358 5.82 -19.54 -17.51
N PHE A 359 5.63 -19.29 -18.81
CA PHE A 359 6.65 -19.56 -19.85
C PHE A 359 7.34 -18.31 -20.43
N ARG A 360 6.70 -17.14 -20.32
CA ARG A 360 7.22 -15.86 -20.83
C ARG A 360 8.50 -15.45 -20.09
N SER A 361 9.62 -15.38 -20.81
CA SER A 361 10.96 -15.15 -20.23
C SER A 361 11.87 -14.26 -21.08
N VAL A 362 11.56 -14.07 -22.37
CA VAL A 362 12.38 -13.24 -23.27
C VAL A 362 11.71 -11.88 -23.47
N PRO A 363 12.39 -10.74 -23.24
CA PRO A 363 11.80 -9.42 -23.41
C PRO A 363 11.47 -9.17 -24.89
N ASN A 364 10.29 -8.59 -25.15
CA ASN A 364 9.88 -8.18 -26.50
C ASN A 364 10.10 -6.67 -26.72
N SER A 365 9.80 -6.21 -27.94
CA SER A 365 9.99 -4.81 -28.33
C SER A 365 9.13 -3.81 -27.55
N ARG A 366 8.03 -4.24 -26.91
CA ARG A 366 7.16 -3.39 -26.09
C ARG A 366 7.84 -2.91 -24.81
N LEU A 367 8.91 -3.57 -24.37
CA LEU A 367 9.71 -3.12 -23.24
C LEU A 367 10.59 -1.90 -23.59
N ASN A 368 10.92 -1.70 -24.87
CA ASN A 368 11.86 -0.66 -25.29
C ASN A 368 11.43 0.77 -24.92
N PRO A 369 10.17 1.22 -25.14
CA PRO A 369 9.74 2.57 -24.76
C PRO A 369 9.99 2.87 -23.28
N LEU A 370 9.76 1.89 -22.41
CA LEU A 370 10.03 2.01 -20.98
C LEU A 370 11.54 2.13 -20.71
N LEU A 371 12.38 1.29 -21.32
CA LEU A 371 13.84 1.35 -21.15
C LEU A 371 14.41 2.70 -21.62
N PHE A 372 13.93 3.21 -22.76
CA PHE A 372 14.31 4.52 -23.27
C PHE A 372 13.84 5.66 -22.37
N ALA A 373 12.60 5.60 -21.88
CA ALA A 373 12.07 6.59 -20.94
C ALA A 373 12.84 6.58 -19.62
N PHE A 374 13.20 5.40 -19.11
CA PHE A 374 14.04 5.26 -17.92
C PHE A 374 15.39 5.90 -18.16
N ALA A 375 16.13 5.49 -19.19
CA ALA A 375 17.42 6.07 -19.53
C ALA A 375 17.34 7.60 -19.69
N LYS A 376 16.36 8.12 -20.43
CA LYS A 376 16.14 9.56 -20.62
C LYS A 376 15.81 10.27 -19.30
N GLY A 377 14.96 9.68 -18.48
CA GLY A 377 14.58 10.20 -17.17
C GLY A 377 15.79 10.36 -16.25
N LEU A 378 16.70 9.38 -16.22
CA LEU A 378 17.92 9.44 -15.40
C LEU A 378 18.81 10.64 -15.75
N HIS A 379 18.91 11.01 -17.04
CA HIS A 379 19.69 12.17 -17.46
C HIS A 379 19.15 13.49 -16.90
N SER A 380 17.85 13.53 -16.58
CA SER A 380 17.20 14.71 -16.02
C SER A 380 17.33 14.79 -14.50
N MET A 381 17.92 13.80 -13.82
CA MET A 381 17.99 13.70 -12.35
C MET A 381 19.40 14.07 -11.83
N PRO A 382 19.70 15.33 -11.49
CA PRO A 382 21.07 15.78 -11.22
C PRO A 382 21.69 15.24 -9.93
N SER A 383 20.87 14.81 -8.96
CA SER A 383 21.33 14.36 -7.64
C SER A 383 21.34 12.83 -7.49
N LEU A 384 21.09 12.09 -8.57
CA LEU A 384 20.85 10.65 -8.51
C LEU A 384 22.13 9.88 -8.14
N LYS A 385 22.03 9.04 -7.11
CA LYS A 385 23.12 8.18 -6.62
C LYS A 385 22.88 6.71 -6.91
N SER A 386 21.61 6.29 -6.98
CA SER A 386 21.21 4.90 -7.23
C SER A 386 19.90 4.86 -8.00
N ALA A 387 19.87 4.07 -9.07
CA ALA A 387 18.66 3.79 -9.84
C ALA A 387 18.52 2.28 -10.04
N ARG A 388 17.30 1.77 -9.92
CA ARG A 388 16.95 0.39 -10.24
C ARG A 388 15.66 0.35 -11.04
N LEU A 389 15.67 -0.42 -12.11
CA LEU A 389 14.49 -0.85 -12.84
C LEU A 389 14.50 -2.38 -12.85
N SER A 390 13.42 -2.99 -12.38
CA SER A 390 13.20 -4.44 -12.48
C SER A 390 11.80 -4.70 -13.01
N VAL A 391 11.67 -5.69 -13.89
CA VAL A 391 10.37 -6.14 -14.39
C VAL A 391 10.23 -7.62 -14.03
N GLY A 392 9.17 -7.99 -13.34
CA GLY A 392 8.98 -9.34 -12.82
C GLY A 392 7.76 -9.43 -11.90
N PRO A 393 7.39 -10.64 -11.45
CA PRO A 393 6.28 -10.81 -10.53
C PRO A 393 6.56 -10.04 -9.23
N THR A 394 5.63 -9.18 -8.82
CA THR A 394 5.70 -8.46 -7.56
C THR A 394 5.43 -9.43 -6.39
N GLU A 395 6.45 -9.74 -5.58
CA GLU A 395 6.29 -10.64 -4.42
C GLU A 395 5.24 -10.09 -3.43
N ILE A 396 4.27 -10.94 -3.05
CA ILE A 396 3.29 -10.65 -2.00
C ILE A 396 3.98 -10.72 -0.63
N VAL A 397 4.06 -9.58 0.07
CA VAL A 397 4.36 -9.55 1.51
C VAL A 397 3.11 -10.05 2.24
N GLY A 398 3.00 -11.36 2.48
CA GLY A 398 1.86 -11.91 3.23
C GLY A 398 1.67 -13.42 3.17
N GLY A 399 2.30 -14.12 2.23
CA GLY A 399 2.30 -15.59 2.21
C GLY A 399 3.39 -16.13 3.13
N SER A 400 3.01 -16.80 4.22
CA SER A 400 3.94 -17.56 5.06
C SER A 400 4.92 -18.36 4.21
N ASN A 401 6.22 -18.19 4.47
CA ASN A 401 7.33 -18.96 3.92
C ASN A 401 6.98 -20.45 3.75
N ARG A 402 6.64 -20.84 2.53
CA ARG A 402 6.93 -22.17 2.01
C ARG A 402 7.74 -21.99 0.74
N THR A 403 9.04 -21.89 0.96
CA THR A 403 10.09 -22.45 0.10
C THR A 403 9.70 -22.63 -1.36
N SER A 404 10.09 -21.68 -2.19
CA SER A 404 10.66 -22.01 -3.49
C SER A 404 11.83 -21.07 -3.75
N SER A 405 12.93 -21.41 -3.09
CA SER A 405 14.26 -21.17 -3.65
C SER A 405 14.31 -21.87 -5.00
N ARG A 406 14.03 -21.12 -6.07
CA ARG A 406 14.71 -21.29 -7.35
C ARG A 406 15.00 -19.91 -7.89
N TYR A 407 16.31 -19.65 -7.88
CA TYR A 407 16.98 -18.60 -8.61
C TYR A 407 16.30 -18.30 -9.96
N TRP A 408 16.02 -17.01 -10.17
CA TRP A 408 16.12 -16.35 -11.47
C TRP A 408 17.07 -15.17 -11.29
#